data_AF-A0A7R7GY98-F1
#
_entry.id   AF-A0A7R7GY98-F1
#
_cell.length_a   1.000
_cell.length_b   1.000
_cell.length_c   1.000
_cell.angle_alpha   90.00
_cell.angle_beta   90.00
_cell.angle_gamma   90.00
#
_symmetry.space_group_name_H-M   'P 1'
#
loop_
_entity.id
_entity.type
_entity.pdbx_description
1 polymer ?
#
loop_
_entity_poly.entity_id
_entity_poly.type
_entity_poly.pdbx_seq_one_letter_code
_entity_poly.pdbx_strand_id
1 'polypeptide(L)'
;MRLGGRLGIGARHISSLCVARLSAGGHAIVDTMSPPKAWPTAVWRYVAGAPLTYLWLTVLLVTTVIQHQLSRRQLHSLLVHGSTNLYHLARDPLEVLFTSLLWIDGRYWTPYLVLFTLFLAPAERWLGQLRWLTVGLTAHVGATYLSEGLLYLAIQLHLEPEKMVHARDIGVSYFMVGIMAVLAYHIAQPWRWCYLAILVVVFTVPLIVHVNFTAIGHFAAICIGLCFYPMARAAQLRDAGR
;
A
#
# COMPACT_ATOMS: atom_id res chain seq x y z
N MET A 1 35.82 -60.81 70.12
CA MET A 1 34.72 -59.92 69.68
C MET A 1 34.94 -59.64 68.19
N ARG A 2 34.20 -60.33 67.30
CA ARG A 2 33.09 -59.80 66.45
C ARG A 2 33.51 -58.61 65.56
N LEU A 3 33.20 -58.45 64.28
CA LEU A 3 32.62 -59.25 63.18
C LEU A 3 32.52 -58.27 61.98
N GLY A 4 32.86 -58.68 60.75
CA GLY A 4 32.16 -58.30 59.51
C GLY A 4 32.35 -56.92 58.83
N GLY A 5 32.16 -56.92 57.49
CA GLY A 5 31.58 -55.81 56.71
C GLY A 5 32.45 -55.24 55.58
N ARG A 6 32.53 -55.87 54.40
CA ARG A 6 31.81 -55.50 53.13
C ARG A 6 31.89 -54.02 52.70
N LEU A 7 32.55 -53.79 51.56
CA LEU A 7 32.15 -52.79 50.54
C LEU A 7 32.48 -53.34 49.15
N GLY A 8 31.49 -54.02 48.58
CA GLY A 8 31.48 -54.43 47.18
C GLY A 8 30.67 -53.42 46.37
N ILE A 9 31.33 -52.79 45.43
CA ILE A 9 30.79 -51.83 44.46
C ILE A 9 30.08 -52.59 43.35
N GLY A 10 28.86 -52.14 43.00
CA GLY A 10 28.42 -52.10 41.61
C GLY A 10 27.55 -53.24 41.07
N ALA A 11 26.49 -52.82 40.39
CA ALA A 11 25.80 -53.52 39.30
C ALA A 11 24.81 -54.65 39.64
N ARG A 12 23.59 -54.28 40.05
CA ARG A 12 22.36 -54.96 39.61
C ARG A 12 21.26 -53.92 39.39
N HIS A 13 20.40 -54.18 38.39
CA HIS A 13 19.21 -53.43 37.97
C HIS A 13 19.39 -52.38 36.86
N ILE A 14 19.82 -52.85 35.70
CA ILE A 14 19.27 -52.36 34.42
C ILE A 14 18.21 -53.40 34.00
N SER A 15 17.16 -52.96 33.31
CA SER A 15 16.10 -53.78 32.68
C SER A 15 14.78 -53.92 33.45
N SER A 16 14.19 -52.79 33.87
CA SER A 16 12.72 -52.68 34.00
C SER A 16 12.14 -51.43 33.33
N LEU A 17 12.98 -50.42 33.04
CA LEU A 17 12.55 -49.16 32.42
C LEU A 17 12.34 -49.21 30.89
N CYS A 18 12.67 -50.32 30.22
CA CYS A 18 12.52 -50.41 28.76
C CYS A 18 11.10 -50.76 28.30
N VAL A 19 10.28 -51.40 29.15
CA VAL A 19 8.91 -51.80 28.77
C VAL A 19 7.89 -50.68 29.03
N ALA A 20 8.18 -49.74 29.94
CA ALA A 20 7.27 -48.64 30.26
C ALA A 20 7.25 -47.50 29.22
N ARG A 21 8.15 -47.49 28.22
CA ARG A 21 8.28 -46.36 27.28
C ARG A 21 7.57 -46.56 25.93
N LEU A 22 6.86 -47.67 25.73
CA LEU A 22 6.15 -47.96 24.48
C LEU A 22 4.63 -47.72 24.54
N SER A 23 4.05 -47.42 25.71
CA SER A 23 2.62 -47.14 25.84
C SER A 23 2.25 -45.65 25.81
N ALA A 24 3.23 -44.75 25.80
CA ALA A 24 3.01 -43.29 25.86
C ALA A 24 3.32 -42.56 24.53
N GLY A 25 3.52 -43.30 23.43
CA GLY A 25 3.86 -42.75 22.11
C GLY A 25 2.67 -42.51 21.16
N GLY A 26 1.45 -42.84 21.58
CA GLY A 26 0.28 -42.87 20.68
C GLY A 26 -0.55 -41.58 20.59
N HIS A 27 -0.31 -40.58 21.44
CA HIS A 27 -1.19 -39.39 21.55
C HIS A 27 -0.55 -38.05 21.18
N ALA A 28 0.72 -38.01 20.79
CA ALA A 28 1.46 -36.75 20.59
C ALA A 28 1.79 -36.43 19.12
N ILE A 29 1.12 -37.05 18.16
CA ILE A 29 1.37 -36.86 16.72
C ILE A 29 0.13 -36.43 15.93
N VAL A 30 -0.97 -36.10 16.61
CA VAL A 30 -2.18 -35.56 15.98
C VAL A 30 -2.67 -34.39 16.82
N ASP A 31 -2.11 -33.18 16.63
CA ASP A 31 -2.81 -31.91 16.87
C ASP A 31 -1.97 -30.66 16.57
N THR A 32 -1.40 -30.57 15.37
CA THR A 32 -1.02 -29.27 14.78
C THR A 32 -1.59 -29.10 13.38
N MET A 33 -2.83 -29.56 13.17
CA MET A 33 -3.65 -29.01 12.10
C MET A 33 -4.27 -27.71 12.63
N SER A 34 -3.67 -26.58 12.25
CA SER A 34 -4.28 -25.26 12.44
C SER A 34 -5.73 -25.30 11.93
N PRO A 35 -6.74 -24.84 12.70
CA PRO A 35 -8.13 -25.06 12.31
C PRO A 35 -8.47 -24.34 10.98
N PRO A 36 -9.31 -24.94 10.13
CA PRO A 36 -9.68 -24.40 8.80
C PRO A 36 -10.45 -23.06 8.84
N LYS A 37 -10.68 -22.50 10.04
CA LYS A 37 -11.34 -21.22 10.29
C LYS A 37 -10.40 -20.10 10.77
N ALA A 38 -9.08 -20.31 10.82
CA ALA A 38 -8.14 -19.27 11.25
C ALA A 38 -7.92 -18.19 10.16
N TRP A 39 -8.02 -18.57 8.88
CA TRP A 39 -7.74 -17.67 7.77
C TRP A 39 -8.76 -16.53 7.58
N PRO A 40 -10.09 -16.72 7.74
CA PRO A 40 -11.05 -15.62 7.61
C PRO A 40 -10.87 -14.59 8.72
N THR A 41 -10.57 -15.04 9.94
CA THR A 41 -10.26 -14.14 11.06
C THR A 41 -8.96 -13.37 10.82
N ALA A 42 -7.94 -14.00 10.24
CA ALA A 42 -6.70 -13.32 9.88
C ALA A 42 -6.90 -12.28 8.77
N VAL A 43 -7.65 -12.63 7.71
CA VAL A 43 -8.01 -11.71 6.62
C VAL A 43 -8.83 -10.54 7.17
N TRP A 44 -9.84 -10.82 7.99
CA TRP A 44 -10.67 -9.77 8.61
C TRP A 44 -9.83 -8.82 9.48
N ARG A 45 -8.92 -9.35 10.31
CA ARG A 45 -8.00 -8.54 11.11
C ARG A 45 -7.07 -7.69 10.26
N TYR A 46 -6.63 -8.20 9.11
CA TYR A 46 -5.81 -7.45 8.17
C TYR A 46 -6.60 -6.29 7.56
N VAL A 47 -7.81 -6.57 7.05
CA VAL A 47 -8.70 -5.59 6.45
C VAL A 47 -9.11 -4.51 7.46
N ALA A 48 -9.54 -4.93 8.65
CA ALA A 48 -9.89 -4.03 9.75
C ALA A 48 -8.70 -3.21 10.27
N GLY A 49 -7.46 -3.61 9.94
CA GLY A 49 -6.25 -2.87 10.29
C GLY A 49 -5.97 -1.64 9.40
N ALA A 50 -6.58 -1.56 8.22
CA ALA A 50 -6.39 -0.48 7.25
C ALA A 50 -7.74 0.06 6.72
N PRO A 51 -8.62 0.55 7.60
CA PRO A 51 -9.98 0.90 7.22
C PRO A 51 -10.06 2.00 6.16
N LEU A 52 -9.15 2.98 6.14
CA LEU A 52 -9.19 4.05 5.14
C LEU A 52 -8.84 3.52 3.75
N THR A 53 -7.83 2.67 3.66
CA THR A 53 -7.40 2.03 2.40
C THR A 53 -8.56 1.24 1.79
N TYR A 54 -9.23 0.39 2.58
CA TYR A 54 -10.32 -0.45 2.09
C TYR A 54 -11.63 0.30 1.87
N LEU A 55 -11.93 1.32 2.68
CA LEU A 55 -13.05 2.23 2.42
C LEU A 55 -12.85 2.93 1.08
N TRP A 56 -11.65 3.49 0.85
CA TRP A 56 -11.34 4.16 -0.40
C TRP A 56 -11.41 3.20 -1.60
N LEU A 57 -10.84 2.00 -1.48
CA LEU A 57 -10.90 0.99 -2.51
C LEU A 57 -12.34 0.56 -2.84
N THR A 58 -13.22 0.51 -1.83
CA THR A 58 -14.65 0.24 -2.00
C THR A 58 -15.34 1.36 -2.78
N VAL A 59 -15.03 2.61 -2.46
CA VAL A 59 -15.56 3.76 -3.22
C VAL A 59 -15.10 3.69 -4.68
N LEU A 60 -13.84 3.37 -4.94
CA LEU A 60 -13.32 3.17 -6.30
C LEU A 60 -14.00 2.02 -7.03
N LEU A 61 -14.35 0.93 -6.33
CA LEU A 61 -15.10 -0.17 -6.91
C LEU A 61 -16.50 0.28 -7.33
N VAL A 62 -17.21 0.97 -6.43
CA VAL A 62 -18.56 1.48 -6.70
C VAL A 62 -18.55 2.44 -7.89
N THR A 63 -17.61 3.38 -7.93
CA THR A 63 -17.51 4.33 -9.05
C THR A 63 -17.16 3.62 -10.36
N THR A 64 -16.30 2.61 -10.33
CA THR A 64 -15.98 1.78 -11.51
C THR A 64 -17.20 0.98 -12.00
N VAL A 65 -17.99 0.39 -11.09
CA VAL A 65 -19.22 -0.34 -11.45
C VAL A 65 -20.24 0.61 -12.05
N ILE A 66 -20.44 1.80 -11.48
CA ILE A 66 -21.32 2.83 -12.02
C ILE A 66 -20.87 3.22 -13.43
N GLN A 67 -19.57 3.43 -13.66
CA GLN A 67 -19.02 3.74 -14.98
C GLN A 67 -19.30 2.64 -16.01
N HIS A 68 -19.20 1.36 -15.62
CA HIS A 68 -19.50 0.24 -16.51
C HIS A 68 -20.99 0.09 -16.83
N GLN A 69 -21.88 0.49 -15.92
CA GLN A 69 -23.32 0.39 -16.11
C GLN A 69 -23.93 1.59 -16.86
N LEU A 70 -23.27 2.75 -16.86
CA LEU A 70 -23.73 3.91 -17.61
C LEU A 70 -23.37 3.82 -19.10
N SER A 71 -24.35 4.08 -19.96
CA SER A 71 -24.10 4.21 -21.40
C SER A 71 -23.16 5.39 -21.69
N ARG A 72 -22.26 5.28 -22.69
CA ARG A 72 -21.28 6.33 -23.05
C ARG A 72 -21.90 7.74 -23.19
N ARG A 73 -23.19 7.84 -23.53
CA ARG A 73 -23.92 9.12 -23.69
C ARG A 73 -24.27 9.81 -22.35
N GLN A 74 -24.58 9.05 -21.30
CA GLN A 74 -24.85 9.60 -19.96
C GLN A 74 -23.55 9.99 -19.24
N LEU A 75 -22.49 9.20 -19.42
CA LEU A 75 -21.16 9.52 -18.91
C LEU A 75 -20.64 10.81 -19.54
N HIS A 76 -20.83 11.02 -20.85
CA HIS A 76 -20.42 12.25 -21.54
C HIS A 76 -21.19 13.50 -21.05
N SER A 77 -22.47 13.37 -20.69
CA SER A 77 -23.29 14.50 -20.20
C SER A 77 -22.91 14.91 -18.77
N LEU A 78 -22.61 13.95 -17.89
CA LEU A 78 -22.08 14.19 -16.55
C LEU A 78 -20.62 14.69 -16.57
N LEU A 79 -19.81 14.20 -17.51
CA LEU A 79 -18.41 14.62 -17.65
C LEU A 79 -18.28 16.01 -18.27
N VAL A 80 -19.09 16.37 -19.27
CA VAL A 80 -19.00 17.69 -19.94
C VAL A 80 -19.50 18.85 -19.08
N HIS A 81 -20.49 18.62 -18.21
CA HIS A 81 -20.88 19.64 -17.24
C HIS A 81 -19.83 19.87 -16.14
N GLY A 82 -18.81 18.99 -16.03
CA GLY A 82 -17.73 19.09 -15.05
C GLY A 82 -16.31 19.15 -15.62
N SER A 83 -16.13 19.29 -16.95
CA SER A 83 -14.81 19.22 -17.59
C SER A 83 -14.34 20.57 -18.13
N THR A 84 -13.81 21.41 -17.25
CA THR A 84 -12.96 22.54 -17.63
C THR A 84 -11.76 22.54 -16.69
N ASN A 85 -10.86 21.57 -16.88
CA ASN A 85 -9.94 21.13 -15.83
C ASN A 85 -8.85 22.16 -15.44
N LEU A 86 -8.31 22.94 -16.38
CA LEU A 86 -7.42 24.05 -16.02
C LEU A 86 -8.19 25.26 -15.44
N TYR A 87 -9.37 25.54 -15.99
CA TYR A 87 -10.19 26.69 -15.59
C TYR A 87 -10.87 26.49 -14.23
N HIS A 88 -11.22 25.25 -13.85
CA HIS A 88 -11.78 24.89 -12.53
C HIS A 88 -10.71 24.61 -11.48
N LEU A 89 -9.50 24.14 -11.83
CA LEU A 89 -8.42 24.08 -10.84
C LEU A 89 -8.09 25.48 -10.27
N ALA A 90 -8.28 26.53 -11.08
CA ALA A 90 -8.13 27.91 -10.65
C ALA A 90 -9.33 28.46 -9.85
N ARG A 91 -10.52 27.85 -9.96
CA ARG A 91 -11.79 28.38 -9.42
C ARG A 91 -12.32 27.59 -8.23
N ASP A 92 -12.33 26.26 -8.31
CA ASP A 92 -12.79 25.32 -7.29
C ASP A 92 -11.80 24.14 -7.11
N PRO A 93 -10.54 24.42 -6.70
CA PRO A 93 -9.47 23.42 -6.65
C PRO A 93 -9.78 22.22 -5.76
N LEU A 94 -10.50 22.44 -4.66
CA LEU A 94 -10.80 21.38 -3.69
C LEU A 94 -11.73 20.33 -4.29
N GLU A 95 -12.78 20.74 -4.98
CA GLU A 95 -13.73 19.79 -5.59
C GLU A 95 -13.06 18.93 -6.65
N VAL A 96 -12.21 19.53 -7.49
CA VAL A 96 -11.44 18.81 -8.52
C VAL A 96 -10.45 17.83 -7.89
N LEU A 97 -9.71 18.26 -6.86
CA LEU A 97 -8.75 17.40 -6.15
C LEU A 97 -9.44 16.26 -5.40
N PHE A 98 -10.60 16.49 -4.80
CA PHE A 98 -11.38 15.43 -4.17
C PHE A 98 -11.95 14.48 -5.22
N THR A 99 -12.53 15.00 -6.30
CA THR A 99 -13.13 14.17 -7.35
C THR A 99 -12.08 13.27 -8.03
N SER A 100 -10.86 13.77 -8.26
CA SER A 100 -9.75 12.98 -8.83
C SER A 100 -9.23 11.87 -7.91
N LEU A 101 -9.57 11.87 -6.62
CA LEU A 101 -9.31 10.73 -5.73
C LEU A 101 -10.42 9.67 -5.82
N LEU A 102 -11.61 9.99 -6.33
CA LEU A 102 -12.76 9.08 -6.31
C LEU A 102 -13.00 8.35 -7.64
N TRP A 103 -12.32 8.77 -8.71
CA TRP A 103 -12.49 8.25 -10.06
C TRP A 103 -11.20 7.62 -10.57
N ILE A 104 -11.35 6.44 -11.17
CA ILE A 104 -10.34 5.76 -12.00
C ILE A 104 -10.94 5.54 -13.41
N ASP A 105 -10.11 5.16 -14.39
CA ASP A 105 -10.37 5.18 -15.84
C ASP A 105 -11.45 4.17 -16.26
N GLY A 106 -12.05 3.50 -15.28
CA GLY A 106 -13.15 2.57 -15.42
C GLY A 106 -12.78 1.27 -16.09
N ARG A 107 -11.52 1.07 -16.49
CA ARG A 107 -11.12 -0.11 -17.29
C ARG A 107 -10.78 -1.31 -16.43
N TYR A 108 -9.97 -1.13 -15.39
CA TYR A 108 -9.50 -2.22 -14.52
C TYR A 108 -9.32 -1.76 -13.08
N TRP A 109 -10.20 -2.19 -12.17
CA TRP A 109 -10.09 -1.96 -10.73
C TRP A 109 -9.10 -2.92 -10.04
N THR A 110 -8.85 -4.09 -10.63
CA THR A 110 -8.05 -5.16 -10.02
C THR A 110 -6.59 -4.79 -9.72
N PRO A 111 -5.86 -3.99 -10.52
CA PRO A 111 -4.50 -3.56 -10.16
C PRO A 111 -4.50 -2.71 -8.90
N TYR A 112 -5.51 -1.84 -8.71
CA TYR A 112 -5.64 -1.02 -7.50
C TYR A 112 -5.89 -1.88 -6.26
N LEU A 113 -6.72 -2.93 -6.36
CA LEU A 113 -6.90 -3.88 -5.25
C LEU A 113 -5.56 -4.47 -4.79
N VAL A 114 -4.72 -4.91 -5.74
CA VAL A 114 -3.42 -5.49 -5.46
C VAL A 114 -2.47 -4.46 -4.85
N LEU A 115 -2.33 -3.29 -5.47
CA LEU A 115 -1.42 -2.25 -5.00
C LEU A 115 -1.84 -1.68 -3.64
N PHE A 116 -3.15 -1.47 -3.43
CA PHE A 116 -3.67 -0.97 -2.16
C PHE A 116 -3.44 -1.98 -1.05
N THR A 117 -3.70 -3.26 -1.32
CA THR A 117 -3.49 -4.33 -0.34
C THR A 117 -2.01 -4.52 -0.05
N LEU A 118 -1.12 -4.49 -1.05
CA LEU A 118 0.30 -4.76 -0.86
C LEU A 118 1.10 -3.57 -0.29
N PHE A 119 0.68 -2.33 -0.56
CA PHE A 119 1.46 -1.14 -0.19
C PHE A 119 0.70 -0.20 0.73
N LEU A 120 -0.53 0.20 0.38
CA LEU A 120 -1.25 1.23 1.15
C LEU A 120 -1.74 0.70 2.49
N ALA A 121 -2.25 -0.54 2.55
CA ALA A 121 -2.73 -1.13 3.79
C ALA A 121 -1.59 -1.35 4.81
N PRO A 122 -0.41 -1.90 4.43
CA PRO A 122 0.75 -1.93 5.33
C PRO A 122 1.21 -0.53 5.75
N ALA A 123 1.24 0.43 4.83
CA ALA A 123 1.63 1.80 5.14
C ALA A 123 0.66 2.48 6.12
N GLU A 124 -0.65 2.30 5.95
CA GLU A 124 -1.67 2.84 6.86
C GLU A 124 -1.53 2.25 8.26
N ARG A 125 -1.31 0.94 8.35
CA ARG A 125 -1.08 0.25 9.63
C ARG A 125 0.18 0.74 10.34
N TRP A 126 1.26 0.93 9.58
CA TRP A 126 2.55 1.37 10.10
C TRP A 126 2.55 2.84 10.50
N LEU A 127 2.17 3.74 9.59
CA LEU A 127 2.16 5.19 9.83
C LEU A 127 1.02 5.59 10.77
N GLY A 128 -0.10 4.88 10.73
CA GLY A 128 -1.38 5.31 11.26
C GLY A 128 -2.12 6.23 10.27
N GLN A 129 -3.44 6.26 10.40
CA GLN A 129 -4.37 6.91 9.47
C GLN A 129 -4.06 8.39 9.20
N LEU A 130 -3.81 9.18 10.25
CA LEU A 130 -3.56 10.63 10.09
C LEU A 130 -2.30 10.91 9.28
N ARG A 131 -1.18 10.23 9.61
CA ARG A 131 0.10 10.40 8.90
C ARG A 131 -0.01 9.90 7.47
N TRP A 132 -0.68 8.77 7.27
CA TRP A 132 -0.97 8.23 5.94
C TRP A 132 -1.76 9.23 5.10
N LEU A 133 -2.84 9.81 5.62
CA LEU A 133 -3.61 10.86 4.94
C LEU A 133 -2.75 12.08 4.64
N THR A 134 -1.96 12.57 5.59
CA THR A 134 -1.11 13.75 5.38
C THR A 134 -0.12 13.53 4.25
N VAL A 135 0.60 12.41 4.25
CA VAL A 135 1.58 12.09 3.19
C VAL A 135 0.90 11.98 1.84
N GLY A 136 -0.17 11.17 1.76
CA GLY A 136 -0.82 10.89 0.49
C GLY A 136 -1.55 12.11 -0.08
N LEU A 137 -2.25 12.91 0.74
CA LEU A 137 -2.89 14.13 0.28
C LEU A 137 -1.86 15.19 -0.14
N THR A 138 -0.75 15.32 0.58
CA THR A 138 0.31 16.27 0.20
C THR A 138 0.97 15.84 -1.11
N ALA A 139 1.22 14.54 -1.30
CA ALA A 139 1.74 13.99 -2.56
C ALA A 139 0.75 14.23 -3.70
N HIS A 140 -0.55 13.95 -3.51
CA HIS A 140 -1.62 14.20 -4.48
C HIS A 140 -1.68 15.67 -4.91
N VAL A 141 -1.86 16.56 -3.94
CA VAL A 141 -2.01 18.00 -4.21
C VAL A 141 -0.73 18.57 -4.82
N GLY A 142 0.43 18.28 -4.24
CA GLY A 142 1.71 18.80 -4.71
C GLY A 142 2.09 18.30 -6.11
N ALA A 143 1.89 17.01 -6.39
CA ALA A 143 2.15 16.45 -7.71
C ALA A 143 1.17 16.99 -8.76
N THR A 144 -0.10 17.20 -8.39
CA THR A 144 -1.10 17.82 -9.27
C THR A 144 -0.70 19.23 -9.65
N TYR A 145 -0.40 20.10 -8.68
CA TYR A 145 0.02 21.47 -8.97
C TYR A 145 1.32 21.53 -9.77
N LEU A 146 2.30 20.65 -9.50
CA LEU A 146 3.55 20.64 -10.25
C LEU A 146 3.35 20.18 -11.70
N SER A 147 2.62 19.08 -11.91
CA SER A 147 2.38 18.53 -13.25
C SER A 147 1.50 19.46 -14.10
N GLU A 148 0.37 19.92 -13.57
CA GLU A 148 -0.55 20.83 -14.27
C GLU A 148 0.06 22.23 -14.46
N GLY A 149 0.83 22.73 -13.47
CA GLY A 149 1.52 24.02 -13.59
C GLY A 149 2.58 24.01 -14.68
N LEU A 150 3.33 22.91 -14.82
CA LEU A 150 4.30 22.75 -15.91
C LEU A 150 3.62 22.59 -17.28
N LEU A 151 2.50 21.85 -17.34
CA LEU A 151 1.69 21.76 -18.56
C LEU A 151 1.18 23.14 -18.98
N TYR A 152 0.65 23.91 -18.03
CA TYR A 152 0.20 25.28 -18.28
C TYR A 152 1.32 26.16 -18.85
N LEU A 153 2.52 26.10 -18.26
CA LEU A 153 3.68 26.83 -18.78
C LEU A 153 4.07 26.39 -20.19
N ALA A 154 4.05 25.08 -20.48
CA ALA A 154 4.37 24.55 -21.80
C ALA A 154 3.35 25.00 -22.88
N ILE A 155 2.06 25.03 -22.53
CA ILE A 155 0.99 25.57 -23.38
C ILE A 155 1.23 27.06 -23.67
N GLN A 156 1.55 27.85 -22.64
CA GLN A 156 1.82 29.29 -22.81
C GLN A 156 3.04 29.55 -23.71
N LEU A 157 4.03 28.67 -23.67
CA LEU A 157 5.20 28.71 -24.54
C LEU A 157 4.94 28.11 -25.95
N HIS A 158 3.69 27.74 -26.26
CA HIS A 158 3.26 27.14 -27.53
C HIS A 158 4.00 25.83 -27.89
N LEU A 159 4.52 25.13 -26.87
CA LEU A 159 5.27 23.88 -27.05
C LEU A 159 4.34 22.67 -27.17
N GLU A 160 3.10 22.77 -26.68
CA GLU A 160 2.12 21.68 -26.65
C GLU A 160 0.71 22.16 -26.99
N PRO A 161 -0.08 21.40 -27.76
CA PRO A 161 -1.48 21.73 -28.04
C PRO A 161 -2.37 21.54 -26.81
N GLU A 162 -3.28 22.50 -26.57
CA GLU A 162 -4.20 22.57 -25.40
C GLU A 162 -5.09 21.34 -25.12
N LYS A 163 -5.10 20.31 -25.98
CA LYS A 163 -6.01 19.16 -25.89
C LYS A 163 -5.56 18.03 -24.96
N MET A 164 -4.38 18.10 -24.35
CA MET A 164 -3.86 17.06 -23.44
C MET A 164 -4.42 17.19 -22.01
N VAL A 165 -5.74 17.24 -21.87
CA VAL A 165 -6.46 17.45 -20.59
C VAL A 165 -7.11 16.13 -20.13
N HIS A 166 -6.30 15.16 -19.75
CA HIS A 166 -6.79 13.90 -19.17
C HIS A 166 -6.49 13.86 -17.68
N ALA A 167 -7.22 14.69 -16.94
CA ALA A 167 -7.03 14.89 -15.50
C ALA A 167 -7.94 14.06 -14.60
N ARG A 168 -8.76 13.17 -15.19
CA ARG A 168 -9.77 12.44 -14.43
C ARG A 168 -9.16 11.35 -13.52
N ASP A 169 -7.95 10.88 -13.86
CA ASP A 169 -7.42 9.60 -13.36
C ASP A 169 -6.09 9.65 -12.61
N ILE A 170 -5.54 10.84 -12.48
CA ILE A 170 -4.17 11.01 -12.03
C ILE A 170 -4.08 11.13 -10.49
N GLY A 171 -5.16 11.55 -9.83
CA GLY A 171 -5.14 11.84 -8.40
C GLY A 171 -4.89 10.61 -7.52
N VAL A 172 -5.56 9.50 -7.84
CA VAL A 172 -5.37 8.21 -7.15
C VAL A 172 -3.92 7.74 -7.23
N SER A 173 -3.29 7.87 -8.40
CA SER A 173 -1.93 7.38 -8.62
C SER A 173 -0.88 8.23 -7.90
N TYR A 174 -1.03 9.56 -7.85
CA TYR A 174 -0.11 10.43 -7.11
C TYR A 174 -0.13 10.18 -5.60
N PHE A 175 -1.33 10.05 -5.02
CA PHE A 175 -1.48 9.66 -3.62
C PHE A 175 -0.78 8.32 -3.37
N MET A 176 -1.12 7.31 -4.18
CA MET A 176 -0.61 5.94 -4.05
C MET A 176 0.93 5.91 -4.14
N VAL A 177 1.50 6.59 -5.12
CA VAL A 177 2.97 6.63 -5.32
C VAL A 177 3.68 7.37 -4.19
N GLY A 178 3.11 8.46 -3.67
CA GLY A 178 3.65 9.13 -2.49
C GLY A 178 3.69 8.22 -1.25
N ILE A 179 2.64 7.42 -1.04
CA ILE A 179 2.59 6.42 0.03
C ILE A 179 3.61 5.30 -0.18
N MET A 180 3.73 4.79 -1.41
CA MET A 180 4.74 3.78 -1.75
C MET A 180 6.15 4.31 -1.50
N ALA A 181 6.41 5.58 -1.83
CA ALA A 181 7.71 6.20 -1.59
C ALA A 181 8.05 6.31 -0.10
N VAL A 182 7.12 6.77 0.76
CA VAL A 182 7.37 6.84 2.21
C VAL A 182 7.49 5.44 2.83
N LEU A 183 6.79 4.44 2.29
CA LEU A 183 6.88 3.04 2.73
C LEU A 183 8.29 2.47 2.55
N ALA A 184 9.10 3.03 1.65
CA ALA A 184 10.50 2.64 1.49
C ALA A 184 11.29 2.74 2.81
N TYR A 185 10.93 3.68 3.71
CA TYR A 185 11.58 3.80 5.02
C TYR A 185 11.25 2.63 5.95
N HIS A 186 10.16 1.90 5.73
CA HIS A 186 9.81 0.70 6.48
C HIS A 186 10.60 -0.54 6.01
N ILE A 187 11.21 -0.49 4.83
CA ILE A 187 11.95 -1.61 4.24
C ILE A 187 13.40 -1.60 4.75
N ALA A 188 13.88 -2.77 5.16
CA ALA A 188 15.26 -2.93 5.66
C ALA A 188 16.31 -2.68 4.55
N GLN A 189 17.49 -2.20 4.96
CA GLN A 189 18.64 -2.11 4.06
C GLN A 189 19.24 -3.52 3.83
N PRO A 190 19.74 -3.84 2.60
CA PRO A 190 19.86 -2.96 1.43
C PRO A 190 18.61 -2.93 0.53
N TRP A 191 17.62 -3.79 0.77
CA TRP A 191 16.43 -3.99 -0.08
C TRP A 191 15.63 -2.72 -0.38
N ARG A 192 15.67 -1.75 0.54
CA ARG A 192 15.10 -0.41 0.33
C ARG A 192 15.54 0.25 -0.97
N TRP A 193 16.81 0.12 -1.34
CA TRP A 193 17.34 0.76 -2.56
C TRP A 193 16.85 0.05 -3.82
N CYS A 194 16.77 -1.29 -3.80
CA CYS A 194 16.16 -2.05 -4.88
C CYS A 194 14.69 -1.68 -5.05
N TYR A 195 13.95 -1.57 -3.94
CA TYR A 195 12.55 -1.14 -3.95
C TYR A 195 12.38 0.25 -4.56
N LEU A 196 13.18 1.24 -4.13
CA LEU A 196 13.13 2.61 -4.67
C LEU A 196 13.50 2.65 -6.15
N ALA A 197 14.52 1.89 -6.56
CA ALA A 197 14.91 1.81 -7.97
C ALA A 197 13.76 1.25 -8.82
N ILE A 198 13.12 0.16 -8.37
CA ILE A 198 11.95 -0.42 -9.05
C ILE A 198 10.80 0.58 -9.07
N LEU A 199 10.51 1.25 -7.96
CA LEU A 199 9.44 2.24 -7.86
C LEU A 199 9.63 3.37 -8.87
N VAL A 200 10.83 3.97 -8.90
CA VAL A 200 11.16 5.02 -9.85
C VAL A 200 11.04 4.49 -11.26
N VAL A 201 11.63 3.33 -11.57
CA VAL A 201 11.57 2.73 -12.92
C VAL A 201 10.12 2.50 -13.36
N VAL A 202 9.31 1.83 -12.55
CA VAL A 202 7.92 1.50 -12.90
C VAL A 202 7.07 2.75 -13.13
N PHE A 203 7.24 3.79 -12.33
CA PHE A 203 6.42 5.00 -12.42
C PHE A 203 7.00 6.12 -13.28
N THR A 204 8.22 5.97 -13.81
CA THR A 204 8.85 6.96 -14.72
C THR A 204 9.20 6.40 -16.09
N VAL A 205 9.57 5.12 -16.24
CA VAL A 205 10.01 4.53 -17.52
C VAL A 205 8.89 4.36 -18.54
N PRO A 206 7.65 3.97 -18.19
CA PRO A 206 6.54 3.99 -19.15
C PRO A 206 6.29 5.37 -19.79
N LEU A 207 6.88 6.43 -19.23
CA LEU A 207 6.76 7.81 -19.68
C LEU A 207 8.00 8.34 -20.42
N ILE A 208 9.08 7.58 -20.55
CA ILE A 208 10.25 8.00 -21.37
C ILE A 208 9.95 7.77 -22.87
N VAL A 209 8.98 6.92 -23.17
CA VAL A 209 8.54 6.63 -24.54
C VAL A 209 7.73 7.80 -25.14
N HIS A 210 7.03 8.58 -24.30
CA HIS A 210 6.31 9.80 -24.70
C HIS A 210 6.40 10.84 -23.58
N VAL A 211 6.96 12.02 -23.85
CA VAL A 211 7.00 13.15 -22.89
C VAL A 211 5.59 13.40 -22.38
N ASN A 212 5.39 13.23 -21.07
CA ASN A 212 4.07 13.30 -20.46
C ASN A 212 4.18 13.91 -19.06
N PHE A 213 3.43 14.98 -18.81
CA PHE A 213 3.40 15.73 -17.55
C PHE A 213 2.98 14.86 -16.36
N THR A 214 2.23 13.78 -16.61
CA THR A 214 1.92 12.76 -15.61
C THR A 214 3.17 12.09 -15.04
N ALA A 215 4.27 11.97 -15.81
CA ALA A 215 5.55 11.44 -15.32
C ALA A 215 6.13 12.34 -14.24
N ILE A 216 6.07 13.63 -14.52
CA ILE A 216 6.61 14.67 -13.64
C ILE A 216 5.83 14.67 -12.34
N GLY A 217 4.52 14.51 -12.40
CA GLY A 217 3.70 14.35 -11.20
C GLY A 217 4.01 13.08 -10.42
N HIS A 218 4.20 11.92 -11.07
CA HIS A 218 4.62 10.70 -10.35
C HIS A 218 6.00 10.87 -9.70
N PHE A 219 6.97 11.45 -10.41
CA PHE A 219 8.29 11.75 -9.85
C PHE A 219 8.19 12.73 -8.67
N ALA A 220 7.38 13.77 -8.80
CA ALA A 220 7.10 14.71 -7.71
C ALA A 220 6.46 14.01 -6.51
N ALA A 221 5.49 13.11 -6.73
CA ALA A 221 4.88 12.32 -5.67
C ALA A 221 5.91 11.45 -4.93
N ILE A 222 6.86 10.84 -5.65
CA ILE A 222 7.98 10.09 -5.04
C ILE A 222 8.81 11.02 -4.15
N CYS A 223 9.25 12.17 -4.69
CA CYS A 223 10.06 13.13 -3.96
C CYS A 223 9.33 13.65 -2.71
N ILE A 224 8.05 14.03 -2.84
CA ILE A 224 7.22 14.50 -1.74
C ILE A 224 7.09 13.41 -0.67
N GLY A 225 6.78 12.16 -1.06
CA GLY A 225 6.69 11.04 -0.12
C GLY A 225 7.99 10.80 0.64
N LEU A 226 9.14 10.93 -0.03
CA LEU A 226 10.45 10.83 0.62
C LEU A 226 10.75 11.98 1.60
N CYS A 227 10.26 13.19 1.33
CA CYS A 227 10.40 14.33 2.25
C CYS A 227 9.71 14.09 3.61
N PHE A 228 8.77 13.16 3.71
CA PHE A 228 8.12 12.76 4.97
C PHE A 228 8.96 11.80 5.84
N TYR A 229 10.28 11.72 5.62
CA TYR A 229 11.21 10.99 6.48
C TYR A 229 11.03 11.24 8.00
N PRO A 230 10.83 12.49 8.49
CA PRO A 230 10.61 12.72 9.92
C PRO A 230 9.39 11.97 10.47
N MET A 231 8.30 11.90 9.70
CA MET A 231 7.08 11.17 10.09
C MET A 231 7.28 9.65 10.05
N ALA A 232 8.01 9.15 9.04
CA ALA A 232 8.42 7.76 8.96
C ALA A 232 9.27 7.35 10.17
N ARG A 233 10.27 8.17 10.53
CA ARG A 233 11.12 7.95 11.70
C ARG A 233 10.30 7.95 12.99
N ALA A 234 9.36 8.88 13.14
CA ALA A 234 8.46 8.92 14.30
C ALA A 234 7.51 7.70 14.37
N ALA A 235 7.21 7.03 13.25
CA ALA A 235 6.45 5.79 13.24
C ALA A 235 7.31 4.59 13.67
N GLN A 236 8.55 4.50 13.16
CA GLN A 236 9.51 3.46 13.55
C GLN A 236 9.80 3.47 15.06
N LEU A 237 9.98 4.66 15.65
CA LEU A 237 10.20 4.80 17.10
C LEU A 237 9.00 4.32 17.92
N ARG A 238 7.77 4.51 17.40
CA ARG A 238 6.54 4.04 18.05
C ARG A 238 6.45 2.51 18.03
N ASP A 239 6.90 1.88 16.94
CA ASP A 239 6.87 0.42 16.81
C ASP A 239 7.98 -0.25 17.62
N ALA A 240 9.16 0.35 17.71
CA ALA A 240 10.27 -0.18 18.52
C ALA A 240 9.99 -0.15 20.04
N GLY A 241 9.01 0.64 20.49
CA GLY A 241 8.58 0.72 21.89
C GLY A 241 7.41 -0.21 22.24
N ARG A 242 6.87 -0.99 21.30
CA ARG A 242 5.80 -1.98 21.53
C ARG A 242 6.38 -3.39 21.63
#